data_AF-A0A7Y9Z8Q3-F1
#
_entry.id   AF-A0A7Y9Z8Q3-F1
#
_cell.length_a   1.000
_cell.length_b   1.000
_cell.length_c   1.000
_cell.angle_alpha   90.00
_cell.angle_beta   90.00
_cell.angle_gamma   90.00
#
_symmetry.space_group_name_H-M   'P 1'
#
loop_
_entity.id
_entity.type
_entity.pdbx_description
1 polymer ?
#
loop_
_entity_poly.entity_id
_entity_poly.type
_entity_poly.pdbx_seq_one_letter_code
_entity_poly.pdbx_strand_id
1 'polypeptide(L)'
;MSALISSWVAHANREPSDLLLDVMDSWLTEGMLSDSSVDSCPWLSSELHRLILVHVDRAAHKRRHMPTFVSTRPCGLVDHGDGPMSTIVRDDVYGQQPLSVLHSAPETALAHAINLVKERDSALAVALVTESEFEDPDRFDSHRGVLLSPLRDGVVVAVIHAPLHAKENLDDETAREDLLRAAGYAAYTLDLAREEDPRHLHKRMAALLEDIFDEITQIKADAAARILSSNPLWPALVVRTSPEWRTRHGEPLVTDQIPLAASH
;
A
#
# COMPACT_ATOMS: atom_id res chain seq x y z
N MET A 1 29.10 -19.62 -9.76
CA MET A 1 27.70 -19.21 -9.53
C MET A 1 27.75 -18.01 -8.61
N SER A 2 27.48 -16.80 -9.11
CA SER A 2 27.42 -15.61 -8.26
C SER A 2 26.16 -15.74 -7.40
N ALA A 3 26.29 -15.65 -6.08
CA ALA A 3 25.13 -15.45 -5.22
C ALA A 3 24.47 -14.14 -5.68
N LEU A 4 23.23 -14.20 -6.15
CA LEU A 4 22.44 -13.00 -6.39
C LEU A 4 22.18 -12.39 -5.02
N ILE A 5 22.85 -11.27 -4.72
CA ILE A 5 22.58 -10.49 -3.51
C ILE A 5 21.17 -9.92 -3.71
N SER A 6 20.23 -10.29 -2.85
CA SER A 6 18.87 -9.75 -2.87
C SER A 6 18.93 -8.25 -2.67
N SER A 7 18.17 -7.50 -3.49
CA SER A 7 18.02 -6.04 -3.30
C SER A 7 17.26 -5.69 -2.02
N TRP A 8 16.52 -6.65 -1.47
CA TRP A 8 15.71 -6.50 -0.26
C TRP A 8 16.55 -6.73 0.99
N VAL A 9 16.65 -5.70 1.83
CA VAL A 9 17.48 -5.71 3.05
C VAL A 9 16.66 -5.20 4.25
N ALA A 10 16.82 -5.88 5.39
CA ALA A 10 16.13 -5.52 6.62
C ALA A 10 16.75 -4.27 7.23
N HIS A 11 15.95 -3.45 7.92
CA HIS A 11 16.42 -2.22 8.54
C HIS A 11 16.15 -2.22 10.05
N ALA A 12 17.18 -1.92 10.85
CA ALA A 12 17.10 -1.97 12.31
C ALA A 12 16.28 -0.85 12.98
N ASN A 13 16.04 0.28 12.32
CA ASN A 13 15.33 1.41 12.95
C ASN A 13 13.85 1.33 12.61
N ARG A 14 13.00 0.92 13.56
CA ARG A 14 11.56 0.75 13.34
C ARG A 14 10.78 2.05 13.52
N GLU A 15 11.07 2.80 14.58
CA GLU A 15 10.27 3.96 14.96
C GLU A 15 10.75 5.26 14.30
N PRO A 16 9.84 6.05 13.67
CA PRO A 16 10.16 7.39 13.22
C PRO A 16 10.32 8.36 14.40
N SER A 17 11.17 9.38 14.24
CA SER A 17 11.29 10.45 15.24
C SER A 17 10.02 11.30 15.29
N ASP A 18 9.75 11.96 16.42
CA ASP A 18 8.57 12.83 16.54
C ASP A 18 8.57 13.98 15.51
N LEU A 19 9.75 14.51 15.16
CA LEU A 19 9.88 15.49 14.09
C LEU A 19 9.46 14.91 12.73
N LEU A 20 9.86 13.68 12.41
CA LEU A 20 9.46 13.05 11.16
C LEU A 20 7.95 12.81 11.12
N LEU A 21 7.37 12.38 12.24
CA LEU A 21 5.91 12.22 12.37
C LEU A 21 5.16 13.52 12.09
N ASP A 22 5.64 14.65 12.61
CA ASP A 22 5.02 15.96 12.38
C ASP A 22 5.06 16.39 10.92
N VAL A 23 6.18 16.14 10.23
CA VAL A 23 6.27 16.49 8.81
C VAL A 23 5.41 15.55 7.95
N MET A 24 5.30 14.27 8.32
CA MET A 24 4.39 13.34 7.66
C MET A 24 2.92 13.72 7.84
N ASP A 25 2.53 14.19 9.02
CA ASP A 25 1.16 14.65 9.32
C ASP A 25 0.81 15.94 8.56
N SER A 26 1.72 16.91 8.50
CA SER A 26 1.57 18.10 7.65
C SER A 26 1.42 17.73 6.18
N TRP A 27 2.23 16.80 5.66
CA TRP A 27 2.10 16.32 4.28
C TRP A 27 0.75 15.63 4.03
N LEU A 28 0.30 14.79 4.98
CA LEU A 28 -0.99 14.09 4.92
C LEU A 28 -2.18 15.06 4.91
N THR A 29 -2.15 16.10 5.75
CA THR A 29 -3.27 17.01 5.93
C THR A 29 -3.30 18.13 4.91
N GLU A 30 -2.15 18.74 4.59
CA GLU A 30 -2.05 19.93 3.73
C GLU A 30 -1.91 19.56 2.25
N GLY A 31 -1.44 18.35 1.93
CA GLY A 31 -1.20 17.91 0.54
C GLY A 31 -0.03 18.63 -0.14
N MET A 32 0.41 18.15 -1.31
CA MET A 32 1.61 18.67 -1.97
C MET A 32 1.46 20.01 -2.70
N LEU A 33 0.26 20.41 -3.14
CA LEU A 33 0.09 21.65 -3.91
C LEU A 33 -1.35 22.17 -3.78
N SER A 34 -1.50 23.49 -3.65
CA SER A 34 -2.78 24.20 -3.64
C SER A 34 -3.38 24.39 -5.05
N ASP A 35 -3.20 23.42 -5.94
CA ASP A 35 -3.69 23.47 -7.31
C ASP A 35 -4.89 22.54 -7.50
N SER A 36 -5.98 23.09 -8.04
CA SER A 36 -7.23 22.37 -8.34
C SER A 36 -7.07 21.14 -9.26
N SER A 37 -5.92 21.01 -9.93
CA SER A 37 -5.57 19.86 -10.77
C SER A 37 -5.23 18.59 -9.95
N VAL A 38 -4.77 18.76 -8.70
CA VAL A 38 -4.37 17.68 -7.78
C VAL A 38 -5.57 16.83 -7.34
N ASP A 39 -6.75 17.42 -7.30
CA ASP A 39 -8.00 16.75 -6.95
C ASP A 39 -8.35 15.57 -7.89
N SER A 40 -7.71 15.52 -9.07
CA SER A 40 -7.94 14.46 -10.05
C SER A 40 -7.23 13.12 -9.75
N CYS A 41 -6.15 13.11 -8.97
CA CYS A 41 -5.40 11.89 -8.68
C CYS A 41 -5.79 11.29 -7.31
N PRO A 42 -6.28 10.03 -7.24
CA PRO A 42 -6.63 9.38 -5.97
C PRO A 42 -5.51 9.38 -4.93
N TRP A 43 -4.27 9.18 -5.37
CA TRP A 43 -3.10 9.12 -4.50
C TRP A 43 -2.74 10.46 -3.85
N LEU A 44 -3.24 11.57 -4.38
CA LEU A 44 -3.01 12.91 -3.84
C LEU A 44 -4.25 13.53 -3.21
N SER A 45 -5.47 13.14 -3.62
CA SER A 45 -6.71 13.73 -3.13
C SER A 45 -7.37 12.95 -1.99
N SER A 46 -7.27 11.62 -1.98
CA SER A 46 -7.86 10.78 -0.94
C SER A 46 -6.94 10.67 0.28
N GLU A 47 -7.47 10.92 1.48
CA GLU A 47 -6.68 10.85 2.71
C GLU A 47 -6.17 9.43 3.02
N LEU A 48 -6.97 8.40 2.76
CA LEU A 48 -6.50 7.01 2.91
C LEU A 48 -5.31 6.72 1.99
N HIS A 49 -5.37 7.15 0.74
CA HIS A 49 -4.29 6.92 -0.21
C HIS A 49 -3.03 7.68 0.22
N ARG A 50 -3.15 8.95 0.65
CA ARG A 50 -2.02 9.73 1.17
C ARG A 50 -1.39 9.10 2.41
N LEU A 51 -2.21 8.57 3.32
CA LEU A 51 -1.72 7.83 4.49
C LEU A 51 -0.90 6.60 4.07
N ILE A 52 -1.41 5.80 3.14
CA ILE A 52 -0.66 4.65 2.61
C ILE A 52 0.64 5.12 1.94
N LEU A 53 0.55 6.12 1.08
CA LEU A 53 1.66 6.66 0.30
C LEU A 53 2.80 7.13 1.19
N VAL A 54 2.53 8.02 2.16
CA VAL A 54 3.56 8.60 3.02
C VAL A 54 4.30 7.55 3.82
N HIS A 55 3.60 6.52 4.30
CA HIS A 55 4.21 5.47 5.10
C HIS A 55 4.93 4.41 4.26
N VAL A 56 4.40 4.04 3.10
CA VAL A 56 5.08 3.11 2.19
C VAL A 56 6.34 3.76 1.64
N ASP A 57 6.27 5.04 1.23
CA ASP A 57 7.44 5.79 0.76
C ASP A 57 8.53 5.85 1.85
N ARG A 58 8.15 6.11 3.11
CA ARG A 58 9.07 6.04 4.26
C ARG A 58 9.72 4.66 4.44
N ALA A 59 8.93 3.59 4.35
CA ALA A 59 9.43 2.23 4.55
C ALA A 59 10.32 1.75 3.39
N ALA A 60 10.00 2.16 2.17
CA ALA A 60 10.72 1.86 0.94
C ALA A 60 12.02 2.66 0.82
N HIS A 61 12.01 3.96 1.16
CA HIS A 61 13.18 4.85 1.15
C HIS A 61 14.32 4.29 2.01
N LYS A 62 14.00 3.87 3.24
CA LYS A 62 14.91 3.14 4.15
C LYS A 62 15.61 1.95 3.50
N ARG A 63 14.93 1.27 2.58
CA ARG A 63 15.40 0.04 1.91
C ARG A 63 15.85 0.29 0.47
N ARG A 64 15.93 1.56 0.04
CA ARG A 64 16.32 1.97 -1.32
C ARG A 64 15.44 1.38 -2.43
N HIS A 65 14.17 1.16 -2.14
CA HIS A 65 13.17 0.81 -3.15
C HIS A 65 12.37 2.05 -3.54
N MET A 66 12.02 2.13 -4.82
CA MET A 66 11.15 3.17 -5.37
C MET A 66 9.77 2.56 -5.60
N PRO A 67 8.77 2.89 -4.77
CA PRO A 67 7.43 2.37 -4.95
C PRO A 67 6.77 3.00 -6.19
N THR A 68 6.10 2.17 -6.98
CA THR A 68 5.14 2.63 -7.99
C THR A 68 3.73 2.42 -7.46
N PHE A 69 2.99 3.52 -7.30
CA PHE A 69 1.62 3.50 -6.83
C PHE A 69 0.67 3.30 -8.01
N VAL A 70 -0.22 2.32 -7.92
CA VAL A 70 -1.13 1.97 -9.01
C VAL A 70 -2.52 2.50 -8.71
N SER A 71 -3.17 3.08 -9.71
CA SER A 71 -4.58 3.46 -9.65
C SER A 71 -5.29 3.11 -10.97
N THR A 72 -6.58 2.82 -10.89
CA THR A 72 -7.43 2.57 -12.07
C THR A 72 -8.05 3.85 -12.62
N ARG A 73 -8.10 4.91 -11.82
CA ARG A 73 -8.73 6.18 -12.20
C ARG A 73 -7.72 7.04 -12.95
N PRO A 74 -7.97 7.47 -14.19
CA PRO A 74 -7.06 8.38 -14.87
C PRO A 74 -6.99 9.72 -14.12
N CYS A 75 -5.83 10.35 -14.10
CA CYS A 75 -5.68 11.73 -13.66
C CYS A 75 -5.18 12.63 -14.81
N GLY A 76 -5.42 13.93 -14.70
CA GLY A 76 -4.99 14.92 -15.71
C GLY A 76 -3.60 15.50 -15.47
N LEU A 77 -2.88 15.01 -14.45
CA LEU A 77 -1.58 15.54 -14.05
C LEU A 77 -0.49 15.08 -15.02
N VAL A 78 0.45 15.99 -15.30
CA VAL A 78 1.65 15.69 -16.10
C VAL A 78 2.66 14.91 -15.26
N ASP A 79 2.81 15.30 -13.99
CA ASP A 79 3.58 14.60 -12.97
C ASP A 79 2.93 14.81 -11.58
N HIS A 80 3.37 14.06 -10.58
CA HIS A 80 2.81 14.08 -9.22
C HIS A 80 3.73 14.81 -8.22
N GLY A 81 4.71 15.58 -8.71
CA GLY A 81 5.77 16.16 -7.90
C GLY A 81 6.68 15.09 -7.27
N ASP A 82 7.37 15.49 -6.20
CA ASP A 82 8.30 14.62 -5.46
C ASP A 82 7.58 13.73 -4.43
N GLY A 83 8.13 12.54 -4.20
CA GLY A 83 7.68 11.68 -3.10
C GLY A 83 7.87 12.34 -1.72
N PRO A 84 7.07 11.97 -0.71
CA PRO A 84 7.16 12.56 0.62
C PRO A 84 8.58 12.56 1.18
N MET A 85 9.28 11.43 1.18
CA MET A 85 10.64 11.35 1.71
C MET A 85 11.63 12.22 0.95
N SER A 86 11.45 12.40 -0.37
CA SER A 86 12.26 13.33 -1.19
C SER A 86 12.07 14.80 -0.78
N THR A 87 10.89 15.16 -0.25
CA THR A 87 10.62 16.52 0.24
C THR A 87 11.07 16.73 1.70
N ILE A 88 10.98 15.66 2.50
CA ILE A 88 11.30 15.67 3.94
C ILE A 88 12.81 15.56 4.18
N VAL A 89 13.50 14.70 3.41
CA VAL A 89 14.94 14.43 3.53
C VAL A 89 15.69 15.19 2.44
N ARG A 90 16.01 16.47 2.72
CA ARG A 90 16.57 17.40 1.72
C ARG A 90 18.03 17.12 1.33
N ASP A 91 18.79 16.42 2.17
CA ASP A 91 20.20 16.05 1.93
C ASP A 91 20.33 14.56 1.56
N ASP A 92 19.40 14.01 0.79
CA ASP A 92 19.53 12.66 0.28
C ASP A 92 20.64 12.60 -0.79
N VAL A 93 21.62 11.72 -0.58
CA VAL A 93 22.75 11.47 -1.47
C VAL A 93 22.30 11.01 -2.87
N TYR A 94 21.07 10.49 -2.97
CA TYR A 94 20.48 10.02 -4.23
C TYR A 94 19.63 11.07 -4.96
N GLY A 95 19.47 12.27 -4.38
CA GLY A 95 18.68 13.36 -4.96
C GLY A 95 17.17 13.14 -4.88
N GLN A 96 16.41 14.21 -5.16
CA GLN A 96 14.95 14.16 -5.14
C GLN A 96 14.41 13.17 -6.17
N GLN A 97 13.45 12.34 -5.74
CA GLN A 97 12.80 11.34 -6.59
C GLN A 97 11.34 11.73 -6.83
N PRO A 98 10.89 11.74 -8.10
CA PRO A 98 9.50 12.01 -8.43
C PRO A 98 8.62 10.88 -7.93
N LEU A 99 7.41 11.22 -7.48
CA LEU A 99 6.38 10.29 -7.11
C LEU A 99 5.89 9.53 -8.36
N SER A 100 6.11 8.22 -8.37
CA SER A 100 5.69 7.34 -9.47
C SER A 100 4.25 6.84 -9.23
N VAL A 101 3.30 7.39 -9.98
CA VAL A 101 1.91 6.91 -10.02
C VAL A 101 1.57 6.42 -11.42
N LEU A 102 1.13 5.18 -11.52
CA LEU A 102 0.70 4.56 -12.77
C LEU A 102 -0.82 4.43 -12.79
N HIS A 103 -1.44 5.06 -13.77
CA HIS A 103 -2.87 4.96 -14.02
C HIS A 103 -3.11 3.92 -15.12
N SER A 104 -3.92 2.90 -14.83
CA SER A 104 -4.18 1.78 -15.73
C SER A 104 -5.68 1.59 -15.99
N ALA A 105 -6.02 1.10 -17.18
CA ALA A 105 -7.36 0.61 -17.52
C ALA A 105 -7.22 -0.66 -18.37
N PRO A 106 -8.18 -1.63 -18.37
CA PRO A 106 -9.35 -1.80 -17.49
C PRO A 106 -9.13 -2.80 -16.34
N GLU A 107 -7.88 -3.21 -16.07
CA GLU A 107 -7.56 -4.12 -14.97
C GLU A 107 -7.72 -3.43 -13.60
N THR A 108 -8.04 -4.19 -12.55
CA THR A 108 -7.97 -3.68 -11.16
C THR A 108 -6.54 -3.26 -10.80
N ALA A 109 -6.38 -2.33 -9.86
CA ALA A 109 -5.06 -1.87 -9.41
C ALA A 109 -4.15 -3.02 -8.94
N LEU A 110 -4.71 -4.02 -8.23
CA LEU A 110 -3.94 -5.15 -7.71
C LEU A 110 -3.45 -6.09 -8.83
N ALA A 111 -4.31 -6.50 -9.75
CA ALA A 111 -3.90 -7.30 -10.91
C ALA A 111 -2.80 -6.59 -11.72
N HIS A 112 -2.95 -5.29 -11.92
CA HIS A 112 -1.97 -4.49 -12.65
C HIS A 112 -0.63 -4.41 -11.91
N ALA A 113 -0.66 -4.21 -10.59
CA ALA A 113 0.55 -4.21 -9.76
C ALA A 113 1.28 -5.56 -9.80
N ILE A 114 0.55 -6.69 -9.76
CA ILE A 114 1.13 -8.03 -9.91
C ILE A 114 1.85 -8.17 -11.26
N ASN A 115 1.22 -7.71 -12.34
CA ASN A 115 1.85 -7.74 -13.67
C ASN A 115 3.06 -6.80 -13.78
N LEU A 116 3.00 -5.63 -13.13
CA LEU A 116 4.05 -4.62 -13.18
C LEU A 116 5.39 -5.09 -12.60
N VAL A 117 5.35 -5.98 -11.60
CA VAL A 117 6.55 -6.46 -10.90
C VAL A 117 7.12 -7.77 -11.44
N LYS A 118 6.41 -8.45 -12.37
CA LYS A 118 6.88 -9.71 -12.96
C LYS A 118 8.25 -9.55 -13.61
N GLU A 119 9.13 -10.51 -13.31
CA GLU A 119 10.51 -10.58 -13.80
C GLU A 119 11.38 -9.36 -13.44
N ARG A 120 10.97 -8.57 -12.45
CA ARG A 120 11.64 -7.35 -11.99
C ARG A 120 11.88 -7.42 -10.48
N ASP A 121 12.88 -8.20 -10.07
CA ASP A 121 13.20 -8.52 -8.67
C ASP A 121 13.25 -7.31 -7.70
N SER A 122 13.73 -6.15 -8.17
CA SER A 122 13.85 -4.92 -7.37
C SER A 122 12.62 -4.01 -7.42
N ALA A 123 11.61 -4.34 -8.23
CA ALA A 123 10.41 -3.52 -8.38
C ALA A 123 9.52 -3.63 -7.14
N LEU A 124 8.93 -2.50 -6.77
CA LEU A 124 7.96 -2.39 -5.69
C LEU A 124 6.72 -1.70 -6.26
N ALA A 125 5.57 -2.38 -6.21
CA ALA A 125 4.29 -1.81 -6.58
C ALA A 125 3.35 -1.75 -5.36
N VAL A 126 2.49 -0.74 -5.32
CA VAL A 126 1.49 -0.57 -4.26
C VAL A 126 0.14 -0.45 -4.93
N ALA A 127 -0.81 -1.28 -4.49
CA ALA A 127 -2.17 -1.25 -4.99
C ALA A 127 -3.15 -1.20 -3.83
N LEU A 128 -4.13 -0.31 -3.93
CA LEU A 128 -5.30 -0.28 -3.07
C LEU A 128 -6.49 -0.84 -3.86
N VAL A 129 -7.19 -1.83 -3.31
CA VAL A 129 -8.45 -2.36 -3.82
C VAL A 129 -9.47 -2.42 -2.67
N THR A 130 -10.77 -2.39 -2.97
CA THR A 130 -11.76 -2.66 -1.93
C THR A 130 -11.86 -4.16 -1.68
N GLU A 131 -12.35 -4.54 -0.50
CA GLU A 131 -12.70 -5.93 -0.19
C GLU A 131 -13.63 -6.50 -1.27
N SER A 132 -14.72 -5.80 -1.61
CA SER A 132 -15.66 -6.25 -2.65
C SER A 132 -15.01 -6.50 -4.02
N GLU A 133 -14.00 -5.72 -4.41
CA GLU A 133 -13.26 -5.96 -5.65
C GLU A 133 -12.33 -7.17 -5.55
N PHE A 134 -11.75 -7.38 -4.38
CA PHE A 134 -10.88 -8.53 -4.11
C PHE A 134 -11.65 -9.85 -4.12
N GLU A 135 -12.86 -9.86 -3.54
CA GLU A 135 -13.69 -11.05 -3.44
C GLU A 135 -14.43 -11.40 -4.74
N ASP A 136 -14.46 -10.49 -5.72
CA ASP A 136 -15.13 -10.67 -7.00
C ASP A 136 -14.65 -11.97 -7.68
N PRO A 137 -15.50 -13.01 -7.84
CA PRO A 137 -15.11 -14.29 -8.40
C PRO A 137 -14.54 -14.19 -9.82
N ASP A 138 -14.95 -13.19 -10.60
CA ASP A 138 -14.47 -12.98 -11.97
C ASP A 138 -13.06 -12.38 -12.02
N ARG A 139 -12.57 -11.85 -10.89
CA ARG A 139 -11.29 -11.16 -10.77
C ARG A 139 -10.34 -11.82 -9.78
N PHE A 140 -10.86 -12.60 -8.83
CA PHE A 140 -10.12 -13.20 -7.73
C PHE A 140 -8.83 -13.89 -8.19
N ASP A 141 -8.89 -14.67 -9.28
CA ASP A 141 -7.72 -15.37 -9.81
C ASP A 141 -6.56 -14.44 -10.18
N SER A 142 -6.86 -13.23 -10.69
CA SER A 142 -5.87 -12.22 -11.06
C SER A 142 -5.29 -11.45 -9.87
N HIS A 143 -5.88 -11.60 -8.68
CA HIS A 143 -5.44 -10.93 -7.45
C HIS A 143 -4.53 -11.79 -6.58
N ARG A 144 -4.30 -13.06 -6.94
CA ARG A 144 -3.63 -14.01 -6.06
C ARG A 144 -2.13 -13.75 -5.96
N GLY A 145 -1.62 -13.59 -4.74
CA GLY A 145 -0.19 -13.45 -4.46
C GLY A 145 0.64 -14.66 -4.89
N VAL A 146 0.01 -15.84 -5.00
CA VAL A 146 0.65 -17.06 -5.53
C VAL A 146 1.17 -16.92 -6.97
N LEU A 147 0.69 -15.92 -7.71
CA LEU A 147 1.16 -15.60 -9.06
C LEU A 147 2.56 -14.96 -9.09
N LEU A 148 3.07 -14.52 -7.94
CA LEU A 148 4.38 -13.92 -7.79
C LEU A 148 5.42 -14.97 -7.41
N SER A 149 6.50 -15.03 -8.18
CA SER A 149 7.69 -15.81 -7.86
C SER A 149 8.58 -15.03 -6.89
N PRO A 150 8.79 -15.49 -5.65
CA PRO A 150 9.61 -14.77 -4.67
C PRO A 150 11.09 -14.67 -5.10
N LEU A 151 11.55 -15.49 -6.04
CA LEU A 151 12.92 -15.45 -6.55
C LEU A 151 13.12 -14.51 -7.74
N ARG A 152 12.10 -14.31 -8.58
CA ARG A 152 12.25 -13.63 -9.89
C ARG A 152 11.47 -12.33 -10.01
N ASP A 153 10.32 -12.26 -9.35
CA ASP A 153 9.42 -11.13 -9.45
C ASP A 153 9.73 -10.14 -8.32
N GLY A 154 9.35 -8.88 -8.53
CA GLY A 154 9.36 -7.87 -7.48
C GLY A 154 8.25 -8.11 -6.47
N VAL A 155 7.90 -7.06 -5.74
CA VAL A 155 7.00 -7.14 -4.59
C VAL A 155 5.79 -6.25 -4.81
N VAL A 156 4.61 -6.76 -4.45
CA VAL A 156 3.39 -5.97 -4.37
C VAL A 156 3.00 -5.80 -2.91
N VAL A 157 2.87 -4.55 -2.46
CA VAL A 157 2.18 -4.22 -1.21
C VAL A 157 0.70 -4.10 -1.55
N ALA A 158 -0.02 -5.20 -1.38
CA ALA A 158 -1.47 -5.25 -1.57
C ALA A 158 -2.15 -4.60 -0.35
N VAL A 159 -2.95 -3.56 -0.60
CA VAL A 159 -3.78 -2.92 0.41
C VAL A 159 -5.24 -3.21 0.13
N ILE A 160 -5.92 -3.81 1.10
CA ILE A 160 -7.33 -4.18 1.02
C ILE A 160 -8.12 -3.24 1.93
N HIS A 161 -8.94 -2.37 1.33
CA HIS A 161 -9.83 -1.49 2.07
C HIS A 161 -11.14 -2.22 2.41
N ALA A 162 -11.38 -2.42 3.70
CA ALA A 162 -12.58 -3.05 4.24
C ALA A 162 -13.45 -1.97 4.93
N PRO A 163 -14.47 -1.42 4.24
CA PRO A 163 -15.36 -0.43 4.82
C PRO A 163 -16.34 -1.09 5.79
N LEU A 164 -16.11 -0.91 7.10
CA LEU A 164 -17.00 -1.45 8.11
C LEU A 164 -18.31 -0.67 8.16
N HIS A 165 -19.44 -1.37 8.20
CA HIS A 165 -20.77 -0.79 8.45
C HIS A 165 -21.14 -0.77 9.94
N ALA A 166 -20.62 -1.74 10.69
CA ALA A 166 -20.76 -1.89 12.13
C ALA A 166 -19.48 -2.52 12.69
N LYS A 167 -19.43 -2.79 14.00
CA LYS A 167 -18.35 -3.62 14.56
C LYS A 167 -18.37 -4.98 13.87
N GLU A 168 -17.26 -5.34 13.24
CA GLU A 168 -17.08 -6.63 12.59
C GLU A 168 -17.22 -7.78 13.60
N ASN A 169 -17.85 -8.86 13.18
CA ASN A 169 -17.98 -10.07 13.97
C ASN A 169 -16.83 -11.06 13.63
N LEU A 170 -16.65 -12.09 14.47
CA LEU A 170 -15.55 -13.04 14.30
C LEU A 170 -15.66 -13.87 13.00
N ASP A 171 -16.89 -14.15 12.56
CA ASP A 171 -17.12 -14.95 11.35
C ASP A 171 -16.71 -14.17 10.10
N ASP A 172 -17.04 -12.88 10.03
CA ASP A 172 -16.64 -11.97 8.94
C ASP A 172 -15.10 -11.82 8.91
N GLU A 173 -14.48 -11.63 10.07
CA GLU A 173 -13.02 -11.55 10.20
C GLU A 173 -12.34 -12.84 9.72
N THR A 174 -12.85 -14.00 10.17
CA THR A 174 -12.32 -15.31 9.79
C THR A 174 -12.49 -15.56 8.29
N ALA A 175 -13.65 -15.21 7.73
CA ALA A 175 -13.94 -15.39 6.31
C ALA A 175 -12.96 -14.59 5.44
N ARG A 176 -12.72 -13.32 5.79
CA ARG A 176 -11.74 -12.48 5.10
C ARG A 176 -10.32 -13.03 5.22
N GLU A 177 -9.90 -13.45 6.42
CA GLU A 177 -8.58 -14.07 6.61
C GLU A 177 -8.40 -15.35 5.77
N ASP A 178 -9.41 -16.21 5.74
CA ASP A 178 -9.37 -17.46 4.98
C ASP A 178 -9.30 -17.21 3.48
N LEU A 179 -10.04 -16.22 2.99
CA LEU A 179 -10.01 -15.83 1.58
C LEU A 179 -8.64 -15.24 1.19
N LEU A 180 -8.08 -14.34 2.02
CA LEU A 180 -6.74 -13.80 1.81
C LEU A 180 -5.69 -14.91 1.81
N ARG A 181 -5.78 -15.85 2.75
CA ARG A 181 -4.89 -17.01 2.83
C ARG A 181 -5.00 -17.90 1.59
N ALA A 182 -6.22 -18.15 1.10
CA ALA A 182 -6.46 -18.91 -0.14
C ALA A 182 -5.90 -18.20 -1.38
N ALA A 183 -5.90 -16.86 -1.39
CA ALA A 183 -5.27 -16.04 -2.43
C ALA A 183 -3.73 -15.99 -2.32
N GLY A 184 -3.14 -16.46 -1.22
CA GLY A 184 -1.71 -16.46 -0.98
C GLY A 184 -1.19 -15.23 -0.22
N TYR A 185 -2.04 -14.64 0.64
CA TYR A 185 -1.69 -13.50 1.47
C TYR A 185 -1.76 -13.81 2.98
N ALA A 186 -0.93 -13.13 3.75
CA ALA A 186 -1.02 -13.04 5.21
C ALA A 186 -1.47 -11.62 5.58
N ALA A 187 -2.56 -11.51 6.36
CA ALA A 187 -3.18 -10.23 6.65
C ALA A 187 -2.47 -9.50 7.80
N TYR A 188 -2.18 -8.22 7.57
CA TYR A 188 -1.78 -7.24 8.58
C TYR A 188 -2.87 -6.19 8.70
N THR A 189 -3.58 -6.12 9.82
CA THR A 189 -4.78 -5.29 9.93
C THR A 189 -4.51 -3.95 10.62
N LEU A 190 -5.01 -2.86 10.02
CA LEU A 190 -5.04 -1.52 10.59
C LEU A 190 -6.48 -1.03 10.71
N ASP A 191 -6.86 -0.62 11.93
CA ASP A 191 -8.16 -0.02 12.21
C ASP A 191 -8.07 1.50 12.24
N LEU A 192 -8.91 2.15 11.44
CA LEU A 192 -9.10 3.60 11.37
C LEU A 192 -10.45 3.98 11.97
N ALA A 193 -10.41 4.72 13.07
CA ALA A 193 -11.58 5.19 13.82
C ALA A 193 -11.60 6.73 13.93
N ARG A 194 -12.76 7.30 14.30
CA ARG A 194 -13.00 8.75 14.30
C ARG A 194 -12.06 9.60 15.16
N GLU A 195 -11.70 9.11 16.34
CA GLU A 195 -11.07 9.90 17.40
C GLU A 195 -9.67 9.37 17.75
N GLU A 196 -8.88 9.04 16.73
CA GLU A 196 -7.50 8.65 16.91
C GLU A 196 -6.57 9.88 16.88
N ASP A 197 -5.62 9.92 17.81
CA ASP A 197 -4.52 10.89 17.79
C ASP A 197 -3.65 10.67 16.52
N PRO A 198 -3.41 11.70 15.68
CA PRO A 198 -2.68 11.52 14.43
C PRO A 198 -1.27 10.94 14.62
N ARG A 199 -0.56 11.33 15.69
CA ARG A 199 0.76 10.75 15.98
C ARG A 199 0.66 9.27 16.33
N HIS A 200 -0.36 8.87 17.07
CA HIS A 200 -0.61 7.47 17.37
C HIS A 200 -0.89 6.66 16.11
N LEU A 201 -1.74 7.17 15.21
CA LEU A 201 -2.02 6.56 13.91
C LEU A 201 -0.74 6.40 13.09
N HIS A 202 0.06 7.45 12.95
CA HIS A 202 1.32 7.38 12.21
C HIS A 202 2.30 6.38 12.83
N LYS A 203 2.39 6.29 14.16
CA LYS A 203 3.24 5.29 14.85
C LYS A 203 2.79 3.86 14.54
N ARG A 204 1.49 3.57 14.63
CA ARG A 204 0.91 2.25 14.31
C ARG A 204 1.14 1.88 12.85
N MET A 205 0.83 2.77 11.92
CA MET A 205 1.01 2.54 10.49
C MET A 205 2.49 2.38 10.13
N ALA A 206 3.39 3.17 10.74
CA ALA A 206 4.82 3.03 10.56
C ALA A 206 5.34 1.67 11.05
N ALA A 207 4.94 1.22 12.24
CA ALA A 207 5.35 -0.08 12.78
C ALA A 207 4.85 -1.24 11.92
N LEU A 208 3.57 -1.20 11.53
CA LEU A 208 2.93 -2.23 10.72
C LEU A 208 3.63 -2.39 9.36
N LEU A 209 4.02 -1.29 8.71
CA LEU A 209 4.77 -1.35 7.46
C LEU A 209 6.22 -1.81 7.64
N GLU A 210 6.86 -1.58 8.79
CA GLU A 210 8.16 -2.22 9.04
C GLU A 210 8.02 -3.74 9.18
N ASP A 211 6.98 -4.23 9.86
CA ASP A 211 6.69 -5.66 9.96
C ASP A 211 6.47 -6.28 8.56
N ILE A 212 5.62 -5.65 7.75
CA ILE A 212 5.35 -6.07 6.36
C ILE A 212 6.63 -6.15 5.53
N PHE A 213 7.46 -5.10 5.56
CA PHE A 213 8.69 -5.06 4.76
C PHE A 213 9.80 -5.99 5.28
N ASP A 214 9.85 -6.26 6.59
CA ASP A 214 10.76 -7.25 7.16
C ASP A 214 10.35 -8.67 6.73
N GLU A 215 9.05 -8.98 6.74
CA GLU A 215 8.56 -10.27 6.23
C GLU A 215 8.82 -10.44 4.72
N ILE A 216 8.57 -9.39 3.92
CA ILE A 216 8.94 -9.38 2.50
C ILE A 216 10.44 -9.69 2.33
N THR A 217 11.29 -9.00 3.10
CA THR A 217 12.74 -9.20 3.02
C THR A 217 13.11 -10.64 3.35
N GLN A 218 12.49 -11.21 4.39
CA GLN A 218 12.71 -12.59 4.80
C GLN A 218 12.29 -13.57 3.69
N ILE A 219 11.10 -13.38 3.09
CA ILE A 219 10.62 -14.19 1.96
C ILE A 219 11.61 -14.16 0.80
N LYS A 220 12.11 -12.96 0.42
CA LYS A 220 13.07 -12.78 -0.67
C LYS A 220 14.41 -13.44 -0.35
N ALA A 221 14.89 -13.31 0.89
CA ALA A 221 16.13 -13.95 1.35
C ALA A 221 16.03 -15.48 1.34
N ASP A 222 14.93 -16.04 1.85
CA ASP A 222 14.70 -17.49 1.89
C ASP A 222 14.53 -18.09 0.49
N ALA A 223 13.91 -17.35 -0.42
CA ALA A 223 13.83 -17.72 -1.84
C ALA A 223 15.22 -17.77 -2.49
N ALA A 224 16.06 -16.74 -2.26
CA ALA A 224 17.42 -16.68 -2.77
C ALA A 224 18.31 -17.81 -2.21
N ALA A 225 18.14 -18.13 -0.91
CA ALA A 225 18.82 -19.24 -0.24
C ALA A 225 18.26 -20.62 -0.61
N ARG A 226 17.14 -20.69 -1.34
CA ARG A 226 16.43 -21.92 -1.74
C ARG A 226 16.01 -22.79 -0.56
N ILE A 227 15.56 -22.15 0.52
CA ILE A 227 15.09 -22.83 1.74
C ILE A 227 13.59 -22.72 1.97
N LEU A 228 12.85 -22.08 1.05
CA LEU A 228 11.39 -22.11 1.05
C LEU A 228 10.87 -23.53 0.83
N SER A 229 10.06 -24.03 1.77
CA SER A 229 9.41 -25.34 1.70
C SER A 229 8.12 -25.34 0.88
N SER A 230 7.49 -24.19 0.73
CA SER A 230 6.24 -23.98 0.00
C SER A 230 6.19 -22.56 -0.58
N ASN A 231 5.18 -22.26 -1.39
CA ASN A 231 4.91 -20.87 -1.74
C ASN A 231 4.62 -20.08 -0.44
N PRO A 232 5.28 -18.93 -0.25
CA PRO A 232 5.04 -18.09 0.92
C PRO A 232 3.66 -17.43 0.81
N LEU A 233 3.10 -17.04 1.96
CA LEU A 233 2.04 -16.05 1.99
C LEU A 233 2.69 -14.68 1.91
N TRP A 234 2.28 -13.84 0.96
CA TRP A 234 2.77 -12.47 0.87
C TRP A 234 2.04 -11.59 1.89
N PRO A 235 2.71 -10.69 2.62
CA PRO A 235 2.01 -9.81 3.54
C PRO A 235 1.12 -8.82 2.77
N ALA A 236 -0.15 -8.74 3.17
CA ALA A 236 -1.12 -7.77 2.66
C ALA A 236 -1.61 -6.88 3.81
N LEU A 237 -1.70 -5.58 3.56
CA LEU A 237 -2.24 -4.63 4.52
C LEU A 237 -3.76 -4.56 4.37
N VAL A 238 -4.49 -4.86 5.43
CA VAL A 238 -5.93 -4.71 5.47
C VAL A 238 -6.28 -3.48 6.27
N VAL A 239 -6.93 -2.49 5.65
CA VAL A 239 -7.33 -1.25 6.31
C VAL A 239 -8.84 -1.26 6.53
N ARG A 240 -9.24 -1.37 7.80
CA ARG A 240 -10.65 -1.29 8.21
C ARG A 240 -11.00 0.13 8.59
N THR A 241 -11.98 0.72 7.92
CA THR A 241 -12.44 2.08 8.22
C THR A 241 -13.84 2.06 8.82
N SER A 242 -14.04 2.74 9.95
CA SER A 242 -15.37 2.92 10.53
C SER A 242 -16.24 3.87 9.67
N PRO A 243 -17.59 3.81 9.76
CA PRO A 243 -18.47 4.77 9.09
C PRO A 243 -18.16 6.22 9.46
N GLU A 244 -17.80 6.47 10.71
CA GLU A 244 -17.48 7.80 11.23
C GLU A 244 -16.16 8.33 10.64
N TRP A 245 -15.17 7.45 10.46
CA TRP A 245 -13.91 7.82 9.80
C TRP A 245 -14.19 8.25 8.35
N ARG A 246 -14.93 7.44 7.59
CA ARG A 246 -15.28 7.74 6.19
C ARG A 246 -16.14 9.00 6.04
N THR A 247 -17.04 9.26 7.00
CA THR A 247 -17.83 10.50 7.04
C THR A 247 -16.95 11.75 7.17
N ARG A 248 -15.83 11.65 7.89
CA ARG A 248 -14.90 12.77 8.11
C ARG A 248 -13.89 12.93 6.98
N HIS A 249 -13.34 11.82 6.49
CA HIS A 249 -12.17 11.80 5.61
C HIS A 249 -12.51 11.48 4.14
N GLY A 250 -13.78 11.16 3.87
CA GLY A 250 -14.26 10.75 2.56
C GLY A 250 -14.09 9.25 2.28
N GLU A 251 -14.76 8.79 1.22
CA GLU A 251 -14.57 7.44 0.71
C GLU A 251 -13.28 7.34 -0.11
N PRO A 252 -12.51 6.24 0.04
CA PRO A 252 -11.36 5.99 -0.82
C PRO A 252 -11.76 5.89 -2.30
N LEU A 253 -10.99 6.56 -3.17
CA LEU A 253 -11.24 6.62 -4.60
C LEU A 253 -10.62 5.42 -5.35
N VAL A 254 -11.11 4.22 -5.04
CA VAL A 254 -10.53 2.96 -5.55
C VAL A 254 -11.04 2.58 -6.95
N THR A 255 -12.29 2.92 -7.27
CA THR A 255 -12.91 2.60 -8.58
C THR A 255 -13.48 3.85 -9.26
N ASP A 256 -13.80 3.72 -10.55
CA ASP A 256 -14.61 4.69 -11.31
C ASP A 256 -16.10 4.70 -10.88
N GLN A 257 -16.52 3.81 -9.97
CA GLN A 257 -17.89 3.86 -9.46
C GLN A 257 -18.02 5.01 -8.45
N ILE A 258 -18.69 6.06 -8.91
CA ILE A 258 -19.32 7.09 -8.07
C ILE A 258 -20.08 6.34 -6.95
N PRO A 259 -19.93 6.71 -5.67
CA PRO A 259 -20.69 6.08 -4.60
C PRO A 259 -22.17 6.13 -4.97
N LEU A 260 -22.84 4.97 -5.03
CA LEU A 260 -24.29 4.94 -5.11
C LEU A 260 -24.80 5.71 -3.89
N ALA A 261 -25.37 6.89 -4.14
CA ALA A 261 -25.98 7.71 -3.12
C ALA A 261 -26.91 6.83 -2.29
N ALA A 262 -26.74 6.86 -0.97
CA ALA A 262 -27.56 6.13 -0.03
C ALA A 262 -29.04 6.36 -0.34
N SER A 263 -29.73 5.31 -0.79
CA SER A 263 -31.18 5.29 -0.90
C SER A 263 -31.74 5.46 0.52
N HIS A 264 -32.46 6.56 0.73
CA HIS A 264 -33.24 6.85 1.94
C HIS A 264 -34.29 5.79 2.26
#